data_AF-A0AAD6EYD0-F1
#
_entry.id   AF-A0AAD6EYD0-F1
#
_cell.length_a   1.000
_cell.length_b   1.000
_cell.length_c   1.000
_cell.angle_alpha   90.00
_cell.angle_beta   90.00
_cell.angle_gamma   90.00
#
_symmetry.space_group_name_H-M   'P 1'
#
loop_
_entity.id
_entity.type
_entity.pdbx_description
1 polymer ?
#
loop_
_entity_poly.entity_id
_entity_poly.type
_entity_poly.pdbx_seq_one_letter_code
_entity_poly.pdbx_strand_id
1 'polypeptide(L)'
;MGSYFSSSSAAAYESESTGESNVIAVHSKDRFDEQFQAHLTNKKTLFIDFSASWCGPCRMIEPTFKALSAKFSQAIFVKVDVDELPEVSRQWKVEAMPTFVIVKDGNEVSRVIGAKKDELERKIQMFSS
;
A
#
# COMPACT_ATOMS: atom_id res chain seq x y z
N MET A 1 -13.10 51.66 -16.37
CA MET A 1 -12.43 51.23 -17.61
C MET A 1 -11.21 50.41 -17.21
N GLY A 2 -11.16 49.13 -17.62
CA GLY A 2 -10.00 48.23 -17.58
C GLY A 2 -9.56 47.76 -16.18
N SER A 3 -9.73 46.49 -15.78
CA SER A 3 -8.88 45.32 -16.11
C SER A 3 -7.49 45.41 -15.41
N TYR A 4 -6.94 44.42 -14.72
CA TYR A 4 -6.80 43.00 -15.07
C TYR A 4 -6.57 42.13 -13.81
N PHE A 5 -7.16 40.94 -13.81
CA PHE A 5 -6.79 39.81 -12.95
C PHE A 5 -5.39 39.29 -13.31
N SER A 6 -4.58 38.87 -12.33
CA SER A 6 -3.88 37.58 -12.43
C SER A 6 -3.30 37.12 -11.08
N SER A 7 -3.96 36.10 -10.55
CA SER A 7 -3.50 34.98 -9.73
C SER A 7 -2.59 35.21 -8.52
N SER A 8 -3.22 35.08 -7.36
CA SER A 8 -2.63 34.76 -6.06
C SER A 8 -1.86 33.45 -6.02
N SER A 9 -0.94 33.41 -5.07
CA SER A 9 -0.20 32.29 -4.48
C SER A 9 -0.90 30.94 -4.51
N ALA A 10 -0.14 29.91 -4.88
CA ALA A 10 -0.25 28.60 -4.25
C ALA A 10 1.11 27.89 -4.35
N ALA A 11 1.70 27.72 -3.17
CA ALA A 11 2.67 26.70 -2.75
C ALA A 11 3.55 26.05 -3.83
N ALA A 12 4.86 26.28 -3.67
CA ALA A 12 5.87 25.29 -4.02
C ALA A 12 5.42 23.91 -3.49
N TYR A 13 5.08 23.01 -4.42
CA TYR A 13 4.87 21.61 -4.13
C TYR A 13 6.26 20.99 -3.96
N GLU A 14 6.73 21.02 -2.72
CA GLU A 14 7.95 20.35 -2.30
C GLU A 14 7.85 18.86 -2.60
N SER A 15 8.79 18.42 -3.43
CA SER A 15 9.56 17.19 -3.23
C SER A 15 8.77 15.87 -3.24
N GLU A 16 8.58 15.33 -4.45
CA GLU A 16 8.64 13.89 -4.65
C GLU A 16 9.97 13.38 -4.08
N SER A 17 9.90 12.78 -2.89
CA SER A 17 10.97 11.97 -2.34
C SER A 17 11.14 10.75 -3.25
N THR A 18 12.09 10.82 -4.17
CA THR A 18 12.66 9.66 -4.87
C THR A 18 13.44 8.81 -3.86
N GLY A 19 12.73 8.19 -2.93
CA GLY A 19 13.12 6.92 -2.36
C GLY A 19 12.40 5.86 -3.17
N GLU A 20 13.13 5.05 -3.94
CA GLU A 20 12.55 3.98 -4.74
C GLU A 20 11.69 3.09 -3.83
N SER A 21 10.36 3.11 -4.02
CA SER A 21 9.46 2.27 -3.23
C SER A 21 9.50 0.85 -3.78
N ASN A 22 9.69 -0.15 -2.92
CA ASN A 22 9.63 -1.57 -3.30
C ASN A 22 8.18 -2.11 -3.34
N VAL A 23 7.18 -1.23 -3.50
CA VAL A 23 5.78 -1.63 -3.58
C VAL A 23 5.47 -2.10 -4.99
N ILE A 24 5.05 -3.35 -5.12
CA ILE A 24 4.63 -3.96 -6.37
C ILE A 24 3.14 -3.71 -6.56
N ALA A 25 2.76 -2.87 -7.51
CA ALA A 25 1.37 -2.73 -7.93
C ALA A 25 0.96 -3.99 -8.71
N VAL A 26 -0.14 -4.60 -8.29
CA VAL A 26 -0.64 -5.86 -8.86
C VAL A 26 -1.94 -5.57 -9.61
N HIS A 27 -1.93 -5.89 -10.90
CA HIS A 27 -3.00 -5.56 -11.86
C HIS A 27 -3.71 -6.80 -12.43
N SER A 28 -3.31 -8.01 -11.98
CA SER A 28 -3.94 -9.26 -12.38
C SER A 28 -3.87 -10.28 -11.24
N LYS A 29 -4.80 -11.24 -11.24
CA LYS A 29 -4.77 -12.35 -10.28
C LYS A 29 -3.50 -13.18 -10.41
N ASP A 30 -3.04 -13.46 -11.63
CA ASP A 30 -1.81 -14.23 -11.85
C ASP A 30 -0.60 -13.53 -11.23
N ARG A 31 -0.51 -12.20 -11.38
CA ARG A 31 0.56 -11.40 -10.77
C ARG A 31 0.47 -11.41 -9.24
N PHE A 32 -0.73 -11.44 -8.68
CA PHE A 32 -0.92 -11.61 -7.23
C PHE A 32 -0.42 -12.97 -6.77
N ASP A 33 -0.82 -14.03 -7.47
CA ASP A 33 -0.42 -15.40 -7.17
C ASP A 33 1.11 -15.58 -7.25
N GLU A 34 1.77 -14.98 -8.23
CA GLU A 34 3.24 -14.94 -8.32
C GLU A 34 3.89 -14.37 -7.05
N GLN A 35 3.40 -13.25 -6.53
CA GLN A 35 3.95 -12.64 -5.31
C GLN A 35 3.65 -13.49 -4.08
N PHE A 36 2.48 -14.13 -4.03
CA PHE A 36 2.12 -15.06 -2.96
C PHE A 36 3.01 -16.32 -2.97
N GLN A 37 3.32 -16.86 -4.15
CA GLN A 37 4.26 -17.98 -4.27
C GLN A 37 5.71 -17.56 -3.95
N ALA A 38 6.13 -16.36 -4.37
CA ALA A 38 7.44 -15.83 -4.04
C ALA A 38 7.60 -15.62 -2.52
N HIS A 39 6.55 -15.20 -1.83
CA HIS A 39 6.49 -15.11 -0.37
C HIS A 39 6.77 -16.46 0.29
N LEU A 40 6.07 -17.51 -0.13
CA LEU A 40 6.26 -18.88 0.39
C LEU A 40 7.65 -19.43 0.09
N THR A 41 8.10 -19.30 -1.16
CA THR A 41 9.38 -19.86 -1.64
C THR A 41 10.56 -19.20 -0.93
N ASN A 42 10.53 -17.88 -0.80
CA ASN A 42 11.63 -17.11 -0.20
C ASN A 42 11.49 -16.95 1.31
N LYS A 43 10.42 -17.46 1.93
CA LYS A 43 10.11 -17.31 3.35
C LYS A 43 10.16 -15.85 3.82
N LYS A 44 9.70 -14.95 2.95
CA LYS A 44 9.59 -13.53 3.27
C LYS A 44 8.30 -13.27 4.04
N THR A 45 8.09 -12.06 4.53
CA THR A 45 6.76 -11.61 4.95
C THR A 45 6.12 -10.89 3.77
N LEU A 46 4.82 -11.09 3.55
CA LEU A 46 4.06 -10.40 2.51
C LEU A 46 3.11 -9.39 3.15
N PHE A 47 3.27 -8.13 2.77
CA PHE A 47 2.42 -7.01 3.16
C PHE A 47 1.56 -6.59 1.97
N ILE A 48 0.25 -6.61 2.14
CA ILE A 48 -0.73 -6.31 1.10
C ILE A 48 -1.48 -5.05 1.48
N ASP A 49 -1.46 -4.02 0.64
CA ASP A 49 -2.31 -2.82 0.73
C ASP A 49 -3.50 -2.96 -0.23
N PHE A 50 -4.69 -3.21 0.30
CA PHE A 50 -5.94 -3.14 -0.45
C PHE A 50 -6.47 -1.71 -0.44
N SER A 51 -6.45 -1.09 -1.62
CA SER A 51 -6.65 0.34 -1.82
C SER A 51 -7.67 0.60 -2.94
N ALA A 52 -8.02 1.87 -3.16
CA ALA A 52 -8.85 2.29 -4.28
C ALA A 52 -8.45 3.70 -4.75
N SER A 53 -8.51 3.94 -6.05
CA SER A 53 -8.18 5.25 -6.63
C SER A 53 -9.00 6.41 -6.05
N TRP A 54 -10.27 6.19 -5.72
CA TRP A 54 -11.21 7.17 -5.16
C TRP A 54 -11.15 7.30 -3.63
N CYS A 55 -10.34 6.49 -2.95
CA CYS A 55 -10.24 6.47 -1.50
C CYS A 55 -9.26 7.55 -0.99
N GLY A 56 -9.80 8.64 -0.43
CA GLY A 56 -9.01 9.71 0.19
C GLY A 56 -8.05 9.21 1.29
N PRO A 57 -8.51 8.44 2.29
CA PRO A 57 -7.65 7.88 3.32
C PRO A 57 -6.50 7.00 2.79
N CYS A 58 -6.72 6.30 1.68
CA CYS A 58 -5.70 5.48 1.04
C CYS A 58 -4.54 6.34 0.51
N ARG A 59 -4.86 7.45 -0.18
CA ARG A 59 -3.86 8.41 -0.66
C ARG A 59 -3.05 9.03 0.48
N MET A 60 -3.66 9.26 1.64
CA MET A 60 -2.97 9.84 2.81
C MET A 60 -1.92 8.88 3.40
N ILE A 61 -2.19 7.57 3.42
CA ILE A 61 -1.30 6.59 4.06
C ILE A 61 -0.30 5.95 3.07
N GLU A 62 -0.57 6.01 1.76
CA GLU A 62 0.30 5.46 0.71
C GLU A 62 1.78 5.87 0.84
N PRO A 63 2.15 7.15 1.11
CA PRO A 63 3.54 7.53 1.30
C PRO A 63 4.22 6.79 2.47
N THR A 64 3.47 6.52 3.54
CA THR A 64 3.99 5.75 4.68
C THR A 64 4.28 4.32 4.27
N PHE A 65 3.35 3.68 3.57
CA PHE A 65 3.54 2.30 3.09
C PHE A 65 4.73 2.18 2.12
N LYS A 66 4.89 3.16 1.21
CA LYS A 66 6.05 3.25 0.31
C LYS A 66 7.38 3.46 1.06
N ALA A 67 7.41 4.32 2.07
CA ALA A 67 8.62 4.53 2.87
C ALA A 67 9.02 3.26 3.64
N LEU A 68 8.04 2.53 4.18
CA LEU A 68 8.28 1.27 4.88
C LEU A 68 8.78 0.18 3.93
N SER A 69 8.27 0.11 2.70
CA SER A 69 8.77 -0.87 1.72
C SER A 69 10.21 -0.62 1.29
N ALA A 70 10.63 0.65 1.22
CA ALA A 70 12.02 1.02 1.00
C ALA A 70 12.91 0.59 2.19
N LYS A 71 12.43 0.78 3.43
CA LYS A 71 13.16 0.41 4.65
C LYS A 71 13.29 -1.11 4.85
N PHE A 72 12.27 -1.88 4.49
CA PHE A 72 12.20 -3.33 4.73
C PHE A 72 12.25 -4.15 3.44
N SER A 73 13.31 -3.97 2.65
CA SER A 73 13.49 -4.64 1.34
C SER A 73 13.56 -6.17 1.39
N GLN A 74 13.72 -6.76 2.58
CA GLN A 74 13.66 -8.21 2.77
C GLN A 74 12.24 -8.77 2.76
N ALA A 75 11.22 -7.94 2.92
CA ALA A 75 9.81 -8.32 2.79
C ALA A 75 9.25 -7.97 1.40
N ILE A 76 8.10 -8.55 1.07
CA ILE A 76 7.37 -8.27 -0.17
C ILE A 76 6.24 -7.31 0.17
N PHE A 77 6.15 -6.20 -0.56
CA PHE A 77 5.08 -5.22 -0.43
C PHE A 77 4.29 -5.19 -1.73
N VAL A 78 2.98 -5.40 -1.64
CA VAL A 78 2.09 -5.36 -2.81
C VAL A 78 0.96 -4.39 -2.57
N LYS A 79 0.51 -3.73 -3.64
CA LYS A 79 -0.70 -2.92 -3.66
C LYS A 79 -1.72 -3.57 -4.59
N VAL A 80 -2.95 -3.69 -4.12
CA VAL A 80 -4.09 -4.24 -4.85
C VAL A 80 -5.16 -3.15 -4.91
N ASP A 81 -5.56 -2.75 -6.11
CA ASP A 81 -6.75 -1.92 -6.29
C ASP A 81 -8.00 -2.82 -6.25
N VAL A 82 -8.94 -2.51 -5.37
CA VAL A 82 -10.13 -3.34 -5.14
C VAL A 82 -11.11 -3.31 -6.30
N ASP A 83 -11.10 -2.27 -7.13
CA ASP A 83 -11.95 -2.15 -8.31
C ASP A 83 -11.37 -2.95 -9.48
N GLU A 84 -10.04 -3.03 -9.57
CA GLU A 84 -9.34 -3.81 -10.61
C GLU A 84 -9.33 -5.31 -10.30
N LEU A 85 -9.15 -5.68 -9.02
CA LEU A 85 -9.09 -7.07 -8.55
C LEU A 85 -10.17 -7.38 -7.50
N PRO A 86 -11.47 -7.30 -7.87
CA PRO A 86 -12.57 -7.51 -6.94
C PRO A 86 -12.64 -8.96 -6.42
N GLU A 87 -12.18 -9.93 -7.21
CA GLU A 87 -12.13 -11.33 -6.80
C GLU A 87 -11.10 -11.58 -5.70
N VAL A 88 -9.90 -11.01 -5.82
CA VAL A 88 -8.85 -11.10 -4.80
C VAL A 88 -9.34 -10.41 -3.54
N SER A 89 -9.86 -9.18 -3.67
CA SER A 89 -10.39 -8.41 -2.54
C SER A 89 -11.49 -9.16 -1.77
N ARG A 90 -12.39 -9.85 -2.48
CA ARG A 90 -13.43 -10.70 -1.87
C ARG A 90 -12.85 -11.93 -1.17
N GLN A 91 -11.87 -12.61 -1.77
CA GLN A 91 -11.22 -13.77 -1.15
C GLN A 91 -10.56 -13.40 0.18
N TRP A 92 -9.95 -12.22 0.25
CA TRP A 92 -9.33 -11.67 1.47
C TRP A 92 -10.31 -10.96 2.40
N LYS A 93 -11.62 -10.99 2.11
CA LYS A 93 -12.68 -10.38 2.91
C LYS A 93 -12.39 -8.90 3.21
N VAL A 94 -12.07 -8.14 2.17
CA VAL A 94 -11.86 -6.69 2.28
C VAL A 94 -13.20 -5.98 2.20
N GLU A 95 -13.57 -5.29 3.27
CA GLU A 95 -14.86 -4.57 3.38
C GLU A 95 -14.69 -3.05 3.50
N ALA A 96 -13.45 -2.58 3.73
CA ALA A 96 -13.11 -1.17 3.87
C ALA A 96 -11.71 -0.89 3.34
N MET A 97 -11.51 0.31 2.80
CA MET A 97 -10.21 0.74 2.28
C MET A 97 -9.69 1.95 3.08
N PRO A 98 -8.37 2.03 3.33
CA PRO A 98 -7.39 0.97 3.05
C PRO A 98 -7.52 -0.20 4.04
N THR A 99 -7.22 -1.41 3.60
CA THR A 99 -7.00 -2.57 4.48
C THR A 99 -5.62 -3.12 4.21
N PHE A 100 -4.80 -3.21 5.25
CA PHE A 100 -3.48 -3.81 5.19
C PHE A 100 -3.53 -5.22 5.76
N VAL A 101 -3.04 -6.20 5.01
CA VAL A 101 -2.94 -7.59 5.45
C VAL A 101 -1.49 -8.01 5.52
N ILE A 102 -1.13 -8.70 6.60
CA ILE A 102 0.22 -9.20 6.86
C ILE A 102 0.16 -10.71 6.82
N VAL A 103 0.95 -11.30 5.93
CA VAL A 103 0.98 -12.74 5.69
C VAL A 103 2.37 -13.26 6.02
N LYS A 104 2.45 -14.34 6.82
CA LYS A 104 3.68 -15.07 7.13
C LYS A 104 3.42 -16.57 7.02
N ASP A 105 4.31 -17.30 6.36
CA ASP A 105 4.19 -18.75 6.15
C ASP A 105 2.82 -19.17 5.57
N GLY A 106 2.33 -18.40 4.59
CA GLY A 106 1.03 -18.63 3.93
C GLY A 106 -0.21 -18.24 4.73
N ASN A 107 -0.07 -17.75 5.96
CA ASN A 107 -1.18 -17.43 6.86
C ASN A 107 -1.29 -15.92 7.10
N GLU A 108 -2.51 -15.39 7.16
CA GLU A 108 -2.77 -14.05 7.68
C GLU A 108 -2.44 -14.01 9.18
N VAL A 109 -1.40 -13.25 9.55
CA VAL A 109 -0.94 -13.12 10.95
C VAL A 109 -1.38 -11.82 11.60
N SER A 110 -1.76 -10.82 10.81
CA SER A 110 -2.28 -9.55 11.31
C SER A 110 -2.98 -8.76 10.19
N ARG A 111 -3.89 -7.88 10.59
CA ARG A 111 -4.61 -6.96 9.71
C ARG A 111 -4.71 -5.58 10.34
N VAL A 112 -4.69 -4.53 9.53
CA VAL A 112 -4.98 -3.14 9.94
C VAL A 112 -6.03 -2.57 8.99
N ILE A 113 -7.17 -2.15 9.53
CA ILE A 113 -8.26 -1.56 8.75
C ILE A 113 -8.28 -0.05 8.99
N GLY A 114 -8.30 0.70 7.89
CA GLY A 114 -8.27 2.16 7.85
C GLY A 114 -6.86 2.75 7.84
N ALA A 115 -6.78 4.07 7.64
CA ALA A 115 -5.53 4.81 7.59
C ALA A 115 -4.91 5.05 8.98
N LYS A 116 -4.56 3.97 9.69
CA LYS A 116 -3.98 3.99 11.04
C LYS A 116 -2.46 3.90 10.99
N LYS A 117 -1.80 5.04 10.76
CA LYS A 117 -0.35 5.14 10.53
C LYS A 117 0.50 4.43 11.60
N ASP A 118 0.33 4.79 12.86
CA ASP A 118 1.17 4.27 13.96
C ASP A 118 0.98 2.76 14.16
N GLU A 119 -0.25 2.28 13.98
CA GLU A 119 -0.56 0.84 14.06
C GLU A 119 0.11 0.08 12.91
N LEU A 120 0.03 0.61 11.69
CA LEU A 120 0.65 0.04 10.50
C LEU A 120 2.18 -0.05 10.65
N GLU A 121 2.84 1.05 11.05
CA GLU A 121 4.28 1.10 11.25
C GLU A 121 4.75 0.07 12.29
N ARG A 122 4.06 0.01 13.43
CA ARG A 122 4.36 -0.95 14.51
C ARG A 122 4.23 -2.39 14.02
N LYS A 123 3.17 -2.70 13.29
CA LYS A 123 2.91 -4.06 12.79
C LYS A 123 3.93 -4.46 11.72
N ILE A 124 4.27 -3.58 10.79
CA ILE A 124 5.32 -3.85 9.81
C ILE A 124 6.65 -4.10 10.53
N GLN A 125 7.08 -3.21 11.43
CA GLN A 125 8.33 -3.38 12.20
C GLN A 125 8.37 -4.72 12.96
N MET A 126 7.25 -5.18 13.52
CA MET A 126 7.16 -6.46 14.24
C MET A 126 7.28 -7.69 13.33
N PHE A 127 6.75 -7.62 12.11
CA PHE A 127 6.70 -8.75 11.17
C PHE A 127 7.74 -8.68 10.04
N SER A 128 8.52 -7.61 9.96
CA SER A 128 9.67 -7.46 9.06
C SER A 128 10.96 -8.11 9.60
N SER A 129 10.90 -8.73 10.77
CA SER A 129 12.01 -9.47 11.41
C SER A 129 12.00 -10.95 11.07
#